data_AF-A0A914PI82-F1
#
_entry.id   AF-A0A914PI82-F1
#
_cell.length_a   1.000
_cell.length_b   1.000
_cell.length_c   1.000
_cell.angle_alpha   90.00
_cell.angle_beta   90.00
_cell.angle_gamma   90.00
#
_symmetry.space_group_name_H-M   'P 1'
#
loop_
_entity.id
_entity.type
_entity.pdbx_description
1 polymer ?
#
loop_
_entity_poly.entity_id
_entity_poly.type
_entity_poly.pdbx_seq_one_letter_code
_entity_poly.pdbx_strand_id
1 'polypeptide(L)'
;MPCIPKAPLLQSPNRQKCILIDYCSTSHPYIPSIIIHCTIALEREHLDREGIYRISGTVSAVTKLLNSFLSSRVIPDLSNVPTENITGCIKKFLKELRDCVVPSTSFEQFIHAIESNDEQQIITCVFELPAPNRDTLAYFILHLQKVSQHSSTNKMPIENLARVLAPTIIGYSKRLPFKIAEEFTVNSNQTMILHRLLKLPSVRFLDDSFF
;
A
#
# COMPACT_ATOMS: atom_id res chain seq x y z
N MET A 1 22.07 3.80 21.67
CA MET A 1 20.89 3.13 21.06
C MET A 1 19.91 4.21 20.64
N PRO A 2 19.43 4.25 19.38
CA PRO A 2 18.45 5.25 18.97
C PRO A 2 17.06 4.86 19.50
N CYS A 3 16.38 5.83 20.12
CA CYS A 3 15.04 5.66 20.67
C CYS A 3 13.99 5.62 19.55
N ILE A 4 13.20 4.55 19.51
CA ILE A 4 12.01 4.45 18.66
C ILE A 4 10.88 5.26 19.33
N PRO A 5 10.21 6.19 18.65
CA PRO A 5 9.11 6.97 19.22
C PRO A 5 7.93 6.09 19.59
N LYS A 6 7.18 6.53 20.59
CA LYS A 6 5.98 5.87 21.07
C LYS A 6 4.89 5.94 19.99
N ALA A 7 4.39 4.79 19.54
CA ALA A 7 3.04 4.72 19.00
C ALA A 7 2.04 5.09 20.12
N PRO A 8 0.98 5.87 19.85
CA PRO A 8 -0.01 6.21 20.85
C PRO A 8 -0.67 4.95 21.41
N LEU A 9 -0.75 4.84 22.74
CA LEU A 9 -1.49 3.77 23.42
C LEU A 9 -2.98 3.89 23.07
N LEU A 10 -3.48 3.04 22.17
CA LEU A 10 -4.87 3.02 21.74
C LEU A 10 -5.76 2.35 22.81
N GLN A 11 -6.28 3.15 23.73
CA GLN A 11 -7.42 2.81 24.59
C GLN A 11 -8.45 3.94 24.57
N SER A 12 -9.20 4.09 23.47
CA SER A 12 -10.48 4.81 23.49
C SER A 12 -11.45 4.24 22.43
N PRO A 13 -12.78 4.24 22.71
CA PRO A 13 -13.78 3.65 21.82
C PRO A 13 -14.12 4.50 20.60
N ASN A 14 -13.59 5.74 20.51
CA ASN A 14 -13.62 6.56 19.30
C ASN A 14 -12.29 6.41 18.57
N ARG A 15 -12.16 5.42 17.68
CA ARG A 15 -10.98 5.27 16.80
C ARG A 15 -10.92 6.45 15.82
N GLN A 16 -10.32 7.56 16.25
CA GLN A 16 -9.82 8.56 15.32
C GLN A 16 -8.85 7.82 14.39
N LYS A 17 -9.17 7.72 13.10
CA LYS A 17 -8.25 7.09 12.14
C LYS A 17 -6.91 7.83 12.17
N CYS A 18 -5.83 7.09 12.41
CA CYS A 18 -4.47 7.59 12.47
C CYS A 18 -3.95 7.97 11.09
N ILE A 19 -2.98 8.86 11.02
CA ILE A 19 -2.35 9.28 9.75
C ILE A 19 -1.11 8.43 9.49
N LEU A 20 -0.73 8.30 8.22
CA LEU A 20 0.35 7.40 7.78
C LEU A 20 1.67 7.65 8.54
N ILE A 21 2.04 8.94 8.73
CA ILE A 21 3.27 9.34 9.42
C ILE A 21 3.37 8.81 10.85
N ASP A 22 2.24 8.57 11.54
CA ASP A 22 2.23 8.06 12.92
C ASP A 22 2.85 6.65 13.03
N TYR A 23 2.98 5.95 11.92
CA TYR A 23 3.50 4.58 11.84
C TYR A 23 4.86 4.48 11.15
N CYS A 24 5.37 5.58 10.60
CA CYS A 24 6.63 5.60 9.85
C CYS A 24 7.85 5.60 10.78
N SER A 25 9.00 5.26 10.21
CA SER A 25 10.32 5.51 10.81
C SER A 25 10.51 6.98 11.20
N THR A 26 11.43 7.22 12.14
CA THR A 26 11.83 8.58 12.57
C THR A 26 12.66 9.34 11.57
N SER A 27 13.20 8.63 10.59
CA SER A 27 14.15 9.14 9.62
C SER A 27 13.77 8.58 8.26
N HIS A 28 14.04 9.39 7.25
CA HIS A 28 13.86 9.02 5.86
C HIS A 28 14.62 7.72 5.51
N PRO A 29 14.05 6.81 4.68
CA PRO A 29 12.71 6.87 4.07
C PRO A 29 11.59 6.62 5.09
N TYR A 30 10.49 7.40 5.01
CA TYR A 30 9.38 7.38 5.96
C TYR A 30 8.36 6.27 5.64
N ILE A 31 8.74 5.02 5.92
CA ILE A 31 7.91 3.85 5.60
C ILE A 31 7.47 3.15 6.89
N PRO A 32 6.19 2.74 7.03
CA PRO A 32 5.76 2.00 8.20
C PRO A 32 6.47 0.65 8.36
N SER A 33 6.91 0.35 9.58
CA SER A 33 7.62 -0.91 9.89
C SER A 33 6.79 -2.14 9.50
N ILE A 34 5.47 -2.09 9.67
CA ILE A 34 4.55 -3.16 9.26
C ILE A 34 4.63 -3.46 7.76
N ILE A 35 4.75 -2.44 6.92
CA ILE A 35 4.88 -2.60 5.46
C ILE A 35 6.24 -3.23 5.15
N ILE A 36 7.32 -2.73 5.74
CA ILE A 36 8.68 -3.25 5.55
C ILE A 36 8.76 -4.73 5.95
N HIS A 37 8.37 -5.08 7.17
CA HIS A 37 8.53 -6.45 7.66
C HIS A 37 7.64 -7.45 6.93
N CYS A 38 6.40 -7.08 6.62
CA CYS A 38 5.51 -7.97 5.88
C CYS A 38 6.01 -8.21 4.44
N THR A 39 6.46 -7.17 3.74
CA THR A 39 6.98 -7.32 2.37
C THR A 39 8.30 -8.10 2.33
N ILE A 40 9.21 -7.87 3.27
CA ILE A 40 10.44 -8.68 3.41
C ILE A 40 10.10 -10.16 3.62
N ALA A 41 9.16 -10.48 4.51
CA ALA A 41 8.74 -11.86 4.72
C ALA A 41 8.15 -12.48 3.44
N LEU A 42 7.29 -11.74 2.74
CA LEU A 42 6.69 -12.19 1.48
C LEU A 42 7.73 -12.43 0.38
N GLU A 43 8.70 -11.52 0.24
CA GLU A 43 9.75 -11.62 -0.78
C GLU A 43 10.72 -12.77 -0.55
N ARG A 44 10.94 -13.17 0.71
CA ARG A 44 11.85 -14.27 1.04
C ARG A 44 11.30 -15.63 0.67
N GLU A 45 10.01 -15.89 0.89
CA GLU A 45 9.48 -17.26 0.84
C GLU A 45 8.11 -17.41 0.16
N HIS A 46 7.45 -16.32 -0.21
CA HIS A 46 6.03 -16.36 -0.62
C HIS A 46 5.72 -15.81 -2.01
N LEU A 47 6.72 -15.33 -2.77
CA LEU A 47 6.47 -14.75 -4.10
C LEU A 47 5.82 -15.73 -5.07
N ASP A 48 6.03 -17.03 -4.90
CA ASP A 48 5.47 -18.07 -5.79
C ASP A 48 4.08 -18.58 -5.36
N ARG A 49 3.52 -18.04 -4.27
CA ARG A 49 2.23 -18.49 -3.75
C ARG A 49 1.10 -18.02 -4.67
N GLU A 50 0.40 -19.00 -5.26
CA GLU A 50 -0.70 -18.72 -6.17
C GLU A 50 -1.74 -17.78 -5.55
N GLY A 51 -2.08 -16.71 -6.28
CA GLY A 51 -3.06 -15.74 -5.85
C GLY A 51 -2.62 -14.88 -4.67
N ILE A 52 -1.31 -14.71 -4.42
CA ILE A 52 -0.79 -13.73 -3.45
C ILE A 52 -1.48 -12.38 -3.61
N TYR A 53 -1.85 -11.74 -2.49
CA TYR A 53 -2.75 -10.58 -2.39
C TYR A 53 -4.22 -10.78 -2.81
N ARG A 54 -4.54 -11.67 -3.75
CA ARG A 54 -5.92 -11.99 -4.16
C ARG A 54 -6.64 -12.84 -3.13
N ILE A 55 -6.01 -13.92 -2.66
CA ILE A 55 -6.58 -14.81 -1.66
C ILE A 55 -6.64 -14.08 -0.31
N SER A 56 -7.78 -14.18 0.37
CA SER A 56 -8.01 -13.51 1.66
C SER A 56 -7.67 -14.43 2.82
N GLY A 57 -6.93 -13.91 3.79
CA GLY A 57 -6.65 -14.61 5.03
C GLY A 57 -7.82 -14.62 6.01
N THR A 58 -7.66 -15.37 7.09
CA THR A 58 -8.67 -15.47 8.15
C THR A 58 -8.77 -14.13 8.89
N VAL A 59 -9.98 -13.57 8.98
CA VAL A 59 -10.21 -12.24 9.56
C VAL A 59 -9.65 -12.11 10.99
N SER A 60 -9.83 -13.14 11.82
CA SER A 60 -9.31 -13.17 13.19
C SER A 60 -7.77 -13.20 13.22
N ALA A 61 -7.13 -13.99 12.36
CA ALA A 61 -5.68 -14.08 12.27
C ALA A 61 -5.05 -12.78 11.76
N VAL A 62 -5.63 -12.19 10.71
CA VAL A 62 -5.22 -10.89 10.16
C VAL A 62 -5.32 -9.79 11.22
N THR A 63 -6.43 -9.76 11.96
CA THR A 63 -6.64 -8.75 13.02
C THR A 63 -5.68 -8.97 14.20
N LYS A 64 -5.45 -10.21 14.59
CA LYS A 64 -4.47 -10.56 15.64
C LYS A 64 -3.06 -10.13 15.24
N LEU A 65 -2.66 -10.40 14.00
CA LEU A 65 -1.34 -10.01 13.49
C LEU A 65 -1.20 -8.49 13.45
N LEU A 66 -2.20 -7.76 12.93
CA LEU A 66 -2.17 -6.30 12.92
C LEU A 66 -2.04 -5.73 14.34
N ASN A 67 -2.85 -6.22 15.29
CA ASN A 67 -2.76 -5.78 16.68
C ASN A 67 -1.39 -6.08 17.30
N SER A 68 -0.74 -7.17 16.91
CA SER A 68 0.61 -7.48 17.39
C SER A 68 1.65 -6.46 16.92
N PHE A 69 1.53 -5.94 15.69
CA PHE A 69 2.36 -4.84 15.21
C PHE A 69 2.05 -3.52 15.93
N LEU A 70 0.77 -3.21 16.17
CA LEU A 70 0.36 -1.90 16.69
C LEU A 70 0.53 -1.76 18.21
N SER A 71 0.37 -2.84 18.96
CA SER A 71 0.39 -2.82 20.43
C SER A 71 1.74 -3.19 21.04
N SER A 72 2.62 -3.83 20.26
CA SER A 72 3.92 -4.31 20.74
C SER A 72 5.05 -3.37 20.30
N ARG A 73 6.10 -3.29 21.12
CA ARG A 73 7.40 -2.72 20.70
C ARG A 73 8.26 -3.71 19.91
N VAL A 74 7.84 -4.97 19.87
CA VAL A 74 8.57 -6.07 19.23
C VAL A 74 7.87 -6.42 17.92
N ILE A 75 8.66 -6.53 16.87
CA ILE A 75 8.21 -6.99 15.55
C ILE A 75 7.80 -8.46 15.68
N PRO A 76 6.57 -8.84 15.29
CA PRO A 76 6.14 -10.22 15.35
C PRO A 76 6.97 -11.10 14.43
N ASP A 77 7.21 -12.35 14.84
CA ASP A 77 7.79 -13.36 13.97
C ASP A 77 6.77 -13.75 12.88
N LEU A 78 7.18 -13.63 11.62
CA LEU A 78 6.36 -13.90 10.45
C LEU A 78 6.65 -15.28 9.82
N SER A 79 7.65 -16.02 10.30
CA SER A 79 8.16 -17.24 9.66
C SER A 79 7.10 -18.33 9.49
N ASN A 80 6.14 -18.42 10.41
CA ASN A 80 5.05 -19.42 10.40
C ASN A 80 3.68 -18.81 10.11
N VAL A 81 3.62 -17.59 9.58
CA VAL A 81 2.36 -16.91 9.28
C VAL A 81 1.95 -17.20 7.83
N PRO A 82 0.73 -17.70 7.58
CA PRO A 82 0.25 -17.93 6.21
C PRO A 82 0.27 -16.66 5.35
N THR A 83 0.61 -16.81 4.06
CA THR A 83 0.77 -15.71 3.09
C THR A 83 -0.45 -14.79 3.02
N GLU A 84 -1.64 -15.38 3.01
CA GLU A 84 -2.93 -14.70 2.97
C GLU A 84 -3.20 -13.86 4.24
N ASN A 85 -2.63 -14.26 5.38
CA ASN A 85 -2.70 -13.50 6.62
C ASN A 85 -1.70 -12.33 6.62
N ILE A 86 -0.49 -12.50 6.08
CA ILE A 86 0.50 -11.42 5.93
C ILE A 86 -0.03 -10.35 4.94
N THR A 87 -0.45 -10.77 3.75
CA THR A 87 -1.03 -9.86 2.74
C THR A 87 -2.33 -9.23 3.23
N GLY A 88 -3.17 -9.99 3.96
CA GLY A 88 -4.35 -9.48 4.64
C GLY A 88 -4.02 -8.39 5.66
N CYS A 89 -2.94 -8.55 6.43
CA CYS A 89 -2.47 -7.58 7.41
C CYS A 89 -2.05 -6.27 6.76
N ILE A 90 -1.25 -6.31 5.69
CA ILE A 90 -0.90 -5.13 4.88
C ILE A 90 -2.17 -4.42 4.41
N LYS A 91 -3.09 -5.15 3.76
CA LYS A 91 -4.33 -4.57 3.23
C LYS A 91 -5.19 -3.94 4.32
N LYS A 92 -5.30 -4.59 5.48
CA LYS A 92 -6.08 -4.08 6.61
C LYS A 92 -5.46 -2.82 7.19
N PHE A 93 -4.14 -2.80 7.40
CA PHE A 93 -3.42 -1.63 7.88
C PHE A 93 -3.66 -0.41 6.97
N LEU A 94 -3.44 -0.56 5.67
CA LEU A 94 -3.63 0.53 4.70
C LEU A 94 -5.07 1.05 4.66
N LYS A 95 -6.08 0.17 4.79
CA LYS A 95 -7.50 0.56 4.84
C LYS A 95 -7.91 1.28 6.13
N GLU A 96 -7.20 1.06 7.23
CA GLU A 96 -7.51 1.66 8.53
C GLU A 96 -6.91 3.06 8.71
N LEU A 97 -6.02 3.48 7.81
CA LEU A 97 -5.52 4.85 7.73
C LEU A 97 -6.64 5.87 7.52
N ARG A 98 -6.40 7.11 7.98
CA ARG A 98 -7.34 8.23 7.81
C ARG A 98 -7.64 8.53 6.35
N ASP A 99 -6.60 8.49 5.52
CA ASP A 99 -6.70 8.57 4.07
C ASP A 99 -5.81 7.51 3.43
N CYS A 100 -6.04 7.23 2.15
CA CYS A 100 -5.27 6.23 1.42
C CYS A 100 -3.82 6.69 1.20
N VAL A 101 -2.96 5.77 0.75
CA VAL A 101 -1.55 6.08 0.47
C VAL A 101 -1.43 7.12 -0.63
N VAL A 102 -2.26 7.04 -1.68
CA VAL A 102 -2.54 8.19 -2.55
C VAL A 102 -3.69 8.97 -1.91
N PRO A 103 -3.45 10.17 -1.37
CA PRO A 103 -4.50 10.95 -0.72
C PRO A 103 -5.60 11.32 -1.70
N SER A 104 -6.83 11.44 -1.20
CA SER A 104 -8.00 11.84 -1.99
C SER A 104 -7.83 13.21 -2.66
N THR A 105 -6.99 14.09 -2.09
CA THR A 105 -6.66 15.40 -2.66
C THR A 105 -5.80 15.33 -3.91
N SER A 106 -5.05 14.25 -4.11
CA SER A 106 -4.19 14.03 -5.28
C SER A 106 -4.90 13.24 -6.39
N PHE A 107 -6.10 12.71 -6.13
CA PHE A 107 -6.81 11.82 -7.04
C PHE A 107 -7.00 12.43 -8.45
N GLU A 108 -7.53 13.65 -8.54
CA GLU A 108 -7.78 14.32 -9.82
C GLU A 108 -6.50 14.54 -10.63
N GLN A 109 -5.38 14.87 -9.98
CA GLN A 109 -4.09 15.02 -10.65
C GLN A 109 -3.63 13.70 -11.27
N PHE A 110 -3.79 12.58 -10.54
CA PHE A 110 -3.50 11.26 -11.08
C PHE A 110 -4.42 10.88 -12.25
N ILE A 111 -5.70 11.29 -12.24
CA ILE A 111 -6.61 11.07 -13.39
C ILE A 111 -6.09 11.81 -14.62
N HIS A 112 -5.78 13.09 -14.50
CA HIS A 112 -5.25 13.85 -15.62
C HIS A 112 -3.93 13.27 -16.15
N ALA A 113 -3.06 12.79 -15.26
CA ALA A 113 -1.80 12.17 -15.65
C ALA A 113 -1.97 10.82 -16.39
N ILE A 114 -3.01 10.02 -16.08
CA ILE A 114 -3.29 8.80 -16.84
C ILE A 114 -3.96 9.08 -18.18
N GLU A 115 -4.79 10.13 -18.27
CA GLU A 115 -5.48 10.55 -19.50
C GLU A 115 -4.51 11.13 -20.53
N SER A 116 -3.49 11.88 -20.07
CA SER A 116 -2.44 12.41 -20.94
C SER A 116 -1.52 11.34 -21.51
N ASN A 117 -1.56 10.12 -20.95
CA ASN A 117 -0.67 8.99 -21.27
C ASN A 117 0.83 9.33 -21.14
N ASP A 118 1.17 10.40 -20.42
CA ASP A 118 2.54 10.88 -20.22
C ASP A 118 3.12 10.27 -18.94
N GLU A 119 4.16 9.46 -19.09
CA GLU A 119 4.88 8.84 -17.98
C GLU A 119 5.39 9.88 -16.98
N GLN A 120 5.89 11.01 -17.48
CA GLN A 120 6.50 12.05 -16.67
C GLN A 120 5.48 12.71 -15.74
N GLN A 121 4.23 12.86 -16.19
CA GLN A 121 3.17 13.45 -15.36
C GLN A 121 2.81 12.54 -14.19
N ILE A 122 2.73 11.23 -14.41
CA ILE A 122 2.45 10.27 -13.34
C ILE A 122 3.57 10.30 -12.30
N ILE A 123 4.82 10.37 -12.76
CA ILE A 123 6.00 10.52 -11.89
C ILE A 123 5.90 11.81 -11.08
N THR A 124 5.60 12.94 -11.70
CA THR A 124 5.39 14.23 -11.01
C THR A 124 4.31 14.13 -9.93
N CYS A 125 3.17 13.49 -10.22
CA CYS A 125 2.12 13.28 -9.22
C CYS A 125 2.61 12.49 -8.00
N VAL A 126 3.50 11.50 -8.18
CA VAL A 126 4.08 10.78 -7.04
C VAL A 126 5.05 11.66 -6.26
N PHE A 127 5.86 12.48 -6.94
CA PHE A 127 6.77 13.43 -6.28
C PHE A 127 6.07 14.50 -5.46
N GLU A 128 4.87 14.92 -5.88
CA GLU A 128 4.05 15.91 -5.17
C GLU A 128 3.33 15.33 -3.93
N LEU A 129 3.38 14.02 -3.72
CA LEU A 129 2.83 13.40 -2.51
C LEU A 129 3.63 13.83 -1.26
N PRO A 130 2.97 13.93 -0.10
CA PRO A 130 3.69 14.07 1.17
C PRO A 130 4.74 12.96 1.33
N ALA A 131 5.91 13.26 1.88
CA ALA A 131 7.03 12.32 1.93
C ALA A 131 6.66 10.92 2.48
N PRO A 132 5.88 10.76 3.58
CA PRO A 132 5.45 9.44 4.05
C PRO A 132 4.62 8.66 3.02
N ASN A 133 3.76 9.36 2.29
CA ASN A 133 2.91 8.79 1.25
C ASN A 133 3.74 8.38 0.03
N ARG A 134 4.62 9.27 -0.44
CA ARG A 134 5.56 9.03 -1.53
C ARG A 134 6.46 7.82 -1.25
N ASP A 135 7.14 7.82 -0.11
CA ASP A 135 8.11 6.79 0.25
C ASP A 135 7.43 5.43 0.44
N THR A 136 6.28 5.41 1.11
CA THR A 136 5.47 4.18 1.30
C THR A 136 4.94 3.66 -0.05
N LEU A 137 4.46 4.55 -0.92
CA LEU A 137 3.96 4.17 -2.24
C LEU A 137 5.08 3.59 -3.09
N ALA A 138 6.22 4.28 -3.21
CA ALA A 138 7.37 3.85 -4.00
C ALA A 138 7.85 2.45 -3.55
N TYR A 139 8.05 2.29 -2.24
CA TYR A 139 8.46 1.02 -1.67
C TYR A 139 7.46 -0.11 -1.96
N PHE A 140 6.17 0.16 -1.83
CA PHE A 140 5.16 -0.85 -2.07
C PHE A 140 4.98 -1.17 -3.55
N ILE A 141 5.11 -0.19 -4.46
CA ILE A 141 5.12 -0.42 -5.91
C ILE A 141 6.28 -1.33 -6.32
N LEU A 142 7.50 -1.09 -5.79
CA LEU A 142 8.65 -1.97 -6.03
C LEU A 142 8.39 -3.41 -5.59
N HIS A 143 7.78 -3.60 -4.42
CA HIS A 143 7.37 -4.92 -3.94
C HIS A 143 6.38 -5.59 -4.91
N LEU A 144 5.33 -4.88 -5.31
CA LEU A 144 4.30 -5.41 -6.21
C LEU A 144 4.84 -5.72 -7.62
N GLN A 145 5.83 -4.97 -8.09
CA GLN A 145 6.54 -5.27 -9.33
C GLN A 145 7.27 -6.62 -9.24
N LYS A 146 7.97 -6.90 -8.13
CA LYS A 146 8.59 -8.22 -7.90
C LYS A 146 7.56 -9.35 -7.86
N VAL A 147 6.42 -9.13 -7.20
CA VAL A 147 5.31 -10.10 -7.20
C VAL A 147 4.84 -10.37 -8.63
N SER A 148 4.66 -9.33 -9.44
CA SER A 148 4.24 -9.50 -10.85
C SER A 148 5.31 -10.18 -11.72
N GLN A 149 6.59 -10.01 -11.42
CA GLN A 149 7.67 -10.70 -12.14
C GLN A 149 7.59 -12.23 -11.94
N HIS A 150 7.00 -12.69 -10.82
CA HIS A 150 6.74 -14.11 -10.53
C HIS A 150 5.36 -14.60 -11.02
N SER A 151 4.67 -13.82 -11.86
CA SER A 151 3.30 -14.11 -12.29
C SER A 151 3.11 -15.40 -13.08
N SER A 152 4.17 -15.95 -13.67
CA SER A 152 4.16 -17.29 -14.29
C SER A 152 3.79 -18.39 -13.29
N THR A 153 4.21 -18.26 -12.03
CA THR A 153 3.92 -19.21 -10.94
C THR A 153 2.73 -18.73 -10.12
N ASN A 154 2.79 -17.52 -9.56
CA ASN A 154 1.79 -17.04 -8.62
C ASN A 154 0.46 -16.57 -9.26
N LYS A 155 0.40 -16.45 -10.60
CA LYS A 155 -0.79 -16.05 -11.38
C LYS A 155 -1.31 -14.64 -11.08
N MET A 156 -0.44 -13.75 -10.59
CA MET A 156 -0.75 -12.36 -10.24
C MET A 156 0.05 -11.36 -11.09
N PRO A 157 -0.26 -11.23 -12.40
CA PRO A 157 0.31 -10.15 -13.21
C PRO A 157 -0.21 -8.77 -12.76
N ILE A 158 0.38 -7.70 -13.31
CA ILE A 158 0.05 -6.30 -12.99
C ILE A 158 -1.45 -6.04 -12.99
N GLU A 159 -2.19 -6.55 -13.98
CA GLU A 159 -3.64 -6.35 -14.12
C GLU A 159 -4.42 -6.91 -12.94
N ASN A 160 -3.99 -8.05 -12.40
CA ASN A 160 -4.62 -8.68 -11.24
C ASN A 160 -4.28 -7.96 -9.95
N LEU A 161 -3.01 -7.56 -9.78
CA LEU A 161 -2.57 -6.79 -8.62
C LEU A 161 -3.26 -5.43 -8.56
N ALA A 162 -3.34 -4.71 -9.68
CA ALA A 162 -4.01 -3.42 -9.78
C ALA A 162 -5.48 -3.51 -9.35
N ARG A 163 -6.22 -4.49 -9.88
CA ARG A 163 -7.64 -4.69 -9.55
C ARG A 163 -7.88 -4.98 -8.07
N VAL A 164 -6.98 -5.74 -7.44
CA VAL A 164 -7.13 -6.15 -6.03
C VAL A 164 -6.69 -5.05 -5.06
N LEU A 165 -5.65 -4.30 -5.39
CA LEU A 165 -4.99 -3.39 -4.45
C LEU A 165 -5.35 -1.91 -4.66
N ALA A 166 -5.85 -1.51 -5.83
CA ALA A 166 -6.19 -0.11 -6.10
C ALA A 166 -7.20 0.49 -5.10
N PRO A 167 -8.28 -0.21 -4.71
CA PRO A 167 -9.20 0.31 -3.70
C PRO A 167 -8.57 0.51 -2.32
N THR A 168 -7.42 -0.14 -2.06
CA THR A 168 -6.71 -0.07 -0.78
C THR A 168 -5.62 1.01 -0.79
N ILE A 169 -4.90 1.17 -1.90
CA ILE A 169 -3.78 2.10 -2.03
C ILE A 169 -4.26 3.52 -2.37
N ILE A 170 -5.30 3.64 -3.20
CA ILE A 170 -5.77 4.91 -3.76
C ILE A 170 -7.11 5.32 -3.16
N GLY A 171 -8.04 4.37 -3.05
CA GLY A 171 -9.41 4.66 -2.63
C GLY A 171 -10.11 5.66 -3.57
N TYR A 172 -11.21 6.25 -3.11
CA TYR A 172 -12.12 7.05 -3.94
C TYR A 172 -11.93 8.54 -3.69
N SER A 173 -12.20 9.38 -4.70
CA SER A 173 -12.35 10.83 -4.49
C SER A 173 -13.53 11.06 -3.54
N LYS A 174 -13.25 11.48 -2.30
CA LYS A 174 -14.27 11.70 -1.25
C LYS A 174 -15.17 12.92 -1.50
N ARG A 175 -14.97 13.66 -2.61
CA ARG A 175 -15.67 14.93 -2.87
C ARG A 175 -17.03 14.80 -3.54
N LEU A 176 -17.49 13.61 -3.93
CA LEU A 176 -18.79 13.45 -4.59
C LEU A 176 -19.63 12.36 -3.92
N PRO A 177 -20.91 12.62 -3.59
CA PRO A 177 -21.87 11.56 -3.26
C PRO A 177 -22.13 10.77 -4.54
N PHE A 178 -21.44 9.63 -4.70
CA PHE A 178 -21.49 8.85 -5.94
C PHE A 178 -22.89 8.29 -6.21
N LYS A 179 -23.40 8.54 -7.42
CA LYS A 179 -24.50 7.75 -8.00
C LYS A 179 -23.92 6.41 -8.50
N ILE A 180 -24.72 5.34 -8.51
CA ILE A 180 -24.29 3.96 -8.86
C ILE A 180 -23.49 3.88 -10.19
N ALA A 181 -23.80 4.71 -11.18
CA ALA A 181 -23.08 4.76 -12.46
C ALA A 181 -21.65 5.34 -12.36
N GLU A 182 -21.40 6.24 -11.40
CA GLU A 182 -20.08 6.84 -11.17
C GLU A 182 -19.17 5.90 -10.37
N GLU A 183 -19.74 5.02 -9.54
CA GLU A 183 -19.00 4.00 -8.78
C GLU A 183 -18.26 3.02 -9.71
N PHE A 184 -18.88 2.62 -10.82
CA PHE A 184 -18.26 1.74 -11.83
C PHE A 184 -17.07 2.43 -12.54
N THR A 185 -17.24 3.69 -12.96
CA THR A 185 -16.18 4.47 -13.60
C THR A 185 -15.02 4.75 -12.64
N VAL A 186 -15.29 5.03 -11.37
CA VAL A 186 -14.24 5.31 -10.37
C VAL A 186 -13.46 4.04 -9.99
N ASN A 187 -14.11 2.88 -9.94
CA ASN A 187 -13.43 1.59 -9.77
C ASN A 187 -12.47 1.29 -10.94
N SER A 188 -12.81 1.73 -12.16
CA SER A 188 -11.93 1.66 -13.33
C SER A 188 -10.72 2.59 -13.19
N ASN A 189 -10.94 3.83 -12.75
CA ASN A 189 -9.92 4.86 -12.65
C ASN A 189 -8.83 4.53 -11.62
N GLN A 190 -9.20 4.10 -10.42
CA GLN A 190 -8.22 3.66 -9.40
C GLN A 190 -7.36 2.51 -9.91
N THR A 191 -8.00 1.53 -10.56
CA THR A 191 -7.31 0.38 -11.15
C THR A 191 -6.32 0.83 -12.22
N MET A 192 -6.71 1.80 -13.06
CA MET A 192 -5.84 2.35 -14.10
C MET A 192 -4.64 3.11 -13.51
N ILE A 193 -4.85 3.93 -12.49
CA ILE A 193 -3.76 4.64 -11.78
C ILE A 193 -2.74 3.62 -11.26
N LEU A 194 -3.19 2.62 -10.49
CA LEU A 194 -2.27 1.63 -9.93
C LEU A 194 -1.59 0.79 -11.01
N HIS A 195 -2.32 0.42 -12.06
CA HIS A 195 -1.75 -0.30 -13.20
C HIS A 195 -0.65 0.52 -13.90
N ARG A 196 -0.85 1.83 -14.10
CA ARG A 196 0.18 2.71 -14.68
C ARG A 196 1.38 2.86 -13.76
N LEU A 197 1.18 3.04 -12.45
CA LEU A 197 2.26 3.08 -11.47
C LEU A 197 3.11 1.80 -11.49
N LEU A 198 2.47 0.64 -11.57
CA LEU A 198 3.17 -0.66 -11.65
C LEU A 198 3.95 -0.86 -12.95
N LYS A 199 3.60 -0.15 -14.03
CA LYS A 199 4.32 -0.18 -15.32
C LYS A 199 5.49 0.80 -15.40
N LEU A 200 5.64 1.72 -14.45
CA LEU A 200 6.79 2.63 -14.41
C LEU A 200 8.10 1.83 -14.23
N PRO A 201 9.21 2.22 -14.88
CA PRO A 201 10.49 1.55 -14.69
C PRO A 201 10.92 1.56 -13.22
N SER A 202 11.27 0.40 -12.65
CA SER A 202 11.61 0.27 -11.23
C SER A 202 12.75 1.19 -10.79
N VAL A 203 13.69 1.51 -11.69
CA VAL A 203 14.80 2.45 -11.46
C VAL A 203 14.30 3.84 -11.02
N ARG A 204 13.11 4.27 -11.45
CA ARG A 204 12.55 5.57 -11.07
C ARG A 204 12.24 5.68 -9.58
N PHE A 205 11.94 4.56 -8.92
CA PHE A 205 11.68 4.50 -7.48
C PHE A 205 12.94 4.20 -6.66
N LEU A 206 14.09 4.02 -7.31
CA LEU A 206 15.39 3.71 -6.69
C LEU A 206 16.39 4.87 -6.86
N ASP A 207 16.01 5.92 -7.60
CA ASP A 207 16.82 7.11 -7.80
C ASP A 207 16.87 7.93 -6.50
N ASP A 208 18.04 8.44 -6.14
CA ASP A 208 18.22 9.29 -4.94
C ASP A 208 17.34 10.55 -4.99
N SER A 209 16.91 10.98 -6.18
CA SER A 209 15.92 12.06 -6.31
C SER A 209 14.54 11.72 -5.71
N PHE A 210 14.21 10.43 -5.57
CA PHE A 210 12.96 9.94 -4.95
C PHE A 210 13.01 9.90 -3.43
N PHE A 211 14.20 9.92 -2.85
CA PHE A 211 14.43 9.79 -1.42
C PHE A 211 14.93 11.12 -0.82
#